data_AF-A0A3R6N1S0-F1
#
_entry.id   AF-A0A3R6N1S0-F1
#
_cell.length_a   1.000
_cell.length_b   1.000
_cell.length_c   1.000
_cell.angle_alpha   90.00
_cell.angle_beta   90.00
_cell.angle_gamma   90.00
#
_symmetry.space_group_name_H-M   'P 1'
#
loop_
_entity.id
_entity.type
_entity.pdbx_description
1 polymer ?
#
loop_
_entity_poly.entity_id
_entity_poly.type
_entity_poly.pdbx_seq_one_letter_code
_entity_poly.pdbx_strand_id
1 'polypeptide(L)'
;MDRDTIRRMDPELYQEKLEEAVMDDVSCILNVNKGHSSTLHTDISIDDMITRMVKEEKQAVSSFYDAETLVSTLQDAIYYKAKEISNWITSEKIDFKEPQNYHTLAFTLDMGDDPVGHGITIDGRELATTMTTVVLQRDFSDESPFGFFVKTAYVDIFHERAEETGLRVNIPDFIQNKMPFTSNIEKTYHCLKHEYPDKKIWLQNNKGNSEIKISEDNGDNKYIAYISELGTKIKKAEIDHIRTASSLECYLECPKLTEMLTYADNVTHNRNITQSKKQDITH
;
A
#
# COMPACT_ATOMS: atom_id res chain seq x y z
N MET A 1 3.98 -33.78 -1.29
CA MET A 1 4.10 -34.72 -0.15
C MET A 1 2.99 -34.36 0.81
N ASP A 2 2.34 -35.34 1.45
CA ASP A 2 1.34 -35.00 2.47
C ASP A 2 2.03 -34.42 3.73
N ARG A 3 1.27 -33.67 4.53
CA ARG A 3 1.78 -32.97 5.71
C ARG A 3 2.38 -33.89 6.77
N ASP A 4 1.84 -35.09 6.95
CA ASP A 4 2.37 -36.05 7.92
C ASP A 4 3.74 -36.59 7.48
N THR A 5 3.94 -36.77 6.17
CA THR A 5 5.23 -37.13 5.56
C THR A 5 6.25 -36.02 5.76
N ILE A 6 5.88 -34.75 5.51
CA ILE A 6 6.77 -33.60 5.69
C ILE A 6 7.17 -33.46 7.16
N ARG A 7 6.21 -33.57 8.09
CA ARG A 7 6.48 -33.40 9.53
C ARG A 7 7.45 -34.45 10.09
N ARG A 8 7.44 -35.66 9.54
CA ARG A 8 8.31 -36.76 9.97
C ARG A 8 9.61 -36.86 9.16
N MET A 9 9.76 -36.01 8.15
CA MET A 9 10.97 -35.95 7.33
C MET A 9 12.10 -35.36 8.16
N ASP A 10 13.30 -35.92 7.96
CA ASP A 10 14.51 -35.30 8.49
C ASP A 10 14.68 -33.89 7.87
N PRO A 11 14.96 -32.84 8.68
CA PRO A 11 15.08 -31.48 8.16
C PRO A 11 16.17 -31.30 7.09
N GLU A 12 17.26 -32.08 7.14
CA GLU A 12 18.32 -32.01 6.12
C GLU A 12 17.82 -32.62 4.79
N LEU A 13 17.10 -33.74 4.86
CA LEU A 13 16.46 -34.34 3.69
C LEU A 13 15.37 -33.44 3.08
N TYR A 14 14.58 -32.76 3.90
CA TYR A 14 13.61 -31.79 3.40
C TYR A 14 14.29 -30.62 2.71
N GLN A 15 15.37 -30.09 3.31
CA GLN A 15 16.17 -29.01 2.75
C GLN A 15 16.73 -29.40 1.37
N GLU A 16 17.40 -30.55 1.26
CA GLU A 16 17.98 -31.06 0.00
C GLU A 16 16.92 -31.13 -1.12
N LYS A 17 15.74 -31.70 -0.80
CA LYS A 17 14.62 -31.79 -1.76
C LYS A 17 14.06 -30.44 -2.17
N LEU A 18 14.03 -29.48 -1.25
CA LEU A 18 13.57 -28.13 -1.54
C LEU A 18 14.57 -27.41 -2.45
N GLU A 19 15.86 -27.51 -2.15
CA GLU A 19 16.94 -26.93 -2.95
C GLU A 19 16.95 -27.48 -4.39
N GLU A 20 16.80 -28.79 -4.56
CA GLU A 20 16.71 -29.44 -5.88
C GLU A 20 15.47 -28.97 -6.64
N ALA A 21 14.29 -29.03 -6.02
CA ALA A 21 13.04 -28.76 -6.71
C ALA A 21 12.87 -27.29 -7.11
N VAL A 22 13.44 -26.35 -6.36
CA VAL A 22 13.42 -24.92 -6.66
C VAL A 22 14.20 -24.59 -7.94
N MET A 23 15.24 -25.36 -8.24
CA MET A 23 16.02 -25.20 -9.47
C MET A 23 15.32 -25.80 -10.69
N ASP A 24 14.58 -26.90 -10.52
CA ASP A 24 13.98 -27.65 -11.63
C ASP A 24 12.59 -27.15 -12.07
N ASP A 25 11.70 -26.84 -11.12
CA ASP A 25 10.35 -26.35 -11.44
C ASP A 25 9.80 -25.48 -10.30
N VAL A 26 10.26 -24.23 -10.25
CA VAL A 26 9.82 -23.31 -9.21
C VAL A 26 8.32 -23.01 -9.29
N SER A 27 7.70 -23.15 -10.47
CA SER A 27 6.29 -22.83 -10.66
C SER A 27 5.36 -23.72 -9.82
N CYS A 28 5.74 -24.98 -9.61
CA CYS A 28 5.00 -25.93 -8.78
C CYS A 28 5.13 -25.66 -7.27
N ILE A 29 6.25 -25.06 -6.83
CA ILE A 29 6.55 -24.74 -5.43
C ILE A 29 5.97 -23.39 -5.03
N LEU A 30 6.15 -22.40 -5.90
CA LEU A 30 5.77 -21.02 -5.60
C LEU A 30 4.27 -20.83 -5.61
N ASN A 31 3.53 -21.68 -6.35
CA ASN A 31 2.11 -21.51 -6.67
C ASN A 31 1.78 -20.02 -6.84
N VAL A 32 2.57 -19.35 -7.69
CA VAL A 32 2.53 -17.89 -7.88
C VAL A 32 1.15 -17.41 -8.33
N ASN A 33 0.28 -18.32 -8.76
CA ASN A 33 -1.10 -18.10 -9.17
C ASN A 33 -2.13 -18.17 -8.02
N LYS A 34 -1.76 -18.68 -6.83
CA LYS A 34 -2.59 -18.58 -5.60
C LYS A 34 -2.18 -17.41 -4.70
N GLY A 35 -0.92 -16.99 -4.76
CA GLY A 35 -0.44 -15.78 -4.10
C GLY A 35 -0.77 -14.51 -4.89
N HIS A 36 -0.77 -13.35 -4.22
CA HIS A 36 -1.03 -12.06 -4.88
C HIS A 36 0.20 -11.49 -5.62
N SER A 37 1.33 -12.20 -5.66
CA SER A 37 2.64 -11.67 -6.05
C SER A 37 2.72 -11.24 -7.51
N SER A 38 2.36 -12.11 -8.46
CA SER A 38 2.53 -11.83 -9.90
C SER A 38 1.56 -10.77 -10.42
N THR A 39 0.34 -10.71 -9.88
CA THR A 39 -0.67 -9.73 -10.31
C THR A 39 -0.45 -8.35 -9.69
N LEU A 40 0.20 -8.26 -8.52
CA LEU A 40 0.33 -7.01 -7.77
C LEU A 40 1.75 -6.48 -7.62
N HIS A 41 2.78 -7.17 -8.10
CA HIS A 41 4.17 -6.75 -7.86
C HIS A 41 5.10 -6.98 -9.07
N THR A 42 4.58 -7.09 -10.28
CA THR A 42 5.42 -7.39 -11.46
C THR A 42 5.07 -6.49 -12.63
N ASP A 43 6.09 -5.87 -13.25
CA ASP A 43 5.98 -5.03 -14.44
C ASP A 43 4.89 -3.95 -14.32
N ILE A 44 4.79 -3.33 -13.14
CA ILE A 44 3.81 -2.29 -12.87
C ILE A 44 4.40 -0.95 -13.28
N SER A 45 3.72 -0.25 -14.19
CA SER A 45 4.12 1.11 -14.59
C SER A 45 4.12 2.07 -13.39
N ILE A 46 4.94 3.12 -13.44
CA ILE A 46 4.97 4.17 -12.39
C ILE A 46 3.58 4.79 -12.18
N ASP A 47 2.86 5.05 -13.27
CA ASP A 47 1.52 5.64 -13.23
C ASP A 47 0.51 4.70 -12.52
N ASP A 48 0.61 3.39 -12.76
CA ASP A 48 -0.23 2.38 -12.08
C ASP A 48 0.17 2.21 -10.61
N MET A 49 1.48 2.25 -10.29
CA MET A 49 1.95 2.22 -8.91
C MET A 49 1.43 3.42 -8.12
N ILE A 50 1.49 4.63 -8.68
CA ILE A 50 0.94 5.84 -8.04
C ILE A 50 -0.57 5.71 -7.89
N THR A 51 -1.27 5.26 -8.93
CA THR A 51 -2.74 5.05 -8.89
C THR A 51 -3.13 4.11 -7.74
N ARG A 52 -2.42 2.98 -7.60
CA ARG A 52 -2.65 2.04 -6.50
C ARG A 52 -2.29 2.64 -5.15
N MET A 53 -1.17 3.34 -5.06
CA MET A 53 -0.74 4.01 -3.83
C MET A 53 -1.82 4.98 -3.31
N VAL A 54 -2.41 5.77 -4.21
CA VAL A 54 -3.44 6.76 -3.90
C VAL A 54 -4.80 6.11 -3.57
N LYS A 55 -5.22 5.09 -4.33
CA LYS A 55 -6.52 4.41 -4.12
C LYS A 55 -6.53 3.48 -2.90
N GLU A 56 -5.42 2.80 -2.67
CA GLU A 56 -5.25 1.86 -1.55
C GLU A 56 -4.70 2.54 -0.29
N GLU A 57 -4.49 3.87 -0.33
CA GLU A 57 -3.98 4.70 0.78
C GLU A 57 -2.65 4.16 1.36
N LYS A 58 -1.74 3.73 0.49
CA LYS A 58 -0.43 3.16 0.86
C LYS A 58 0.66 4.23 0.96
N GLN A 59 1.68 3.96 1.78
CA GLN A 59 2.88 4.81 1.88
C GLN A 59 3.85 4.63 0.71
N ALA A 60 3.80 3.47 0.06
CA ALA A 60 4.55 3.15 -1.14
C ALA A 60 3.94 1.96 -1.88
N VAL A 61 4.29 1.82 -3.14
CA VAL A 61 4.03 0.62 -3.95
C VAL A 61 5.33 0.26 -4.66
N SER A 62 5.67 -1.02 -4.66
CA SER A 62 6.85 -1.56 -5.34
C SER A 62 6.50 -2.71 -6.27
N SER A 63 7.38 -2.89 -7.26
CA SER A 63 7.29 -3.89 -8.31
C SER A 63 8.67 -4.44 -8.62
N PHE A 64 8.74 -5.74 -8.88
CA PHE A 64 9.82 -6.33 -9.67
C PHE A 64 9.77 -5.77 -11.09
N TYR A 65 10.92 -5.67 -11.74
CA TYR A 65 11.00 -5.15 -13.10
C TYR A 65 10.21 -5.99 -14.09
N ASP A 66 10.26 -7.31 -13.94
CA ASP A 66 9.55 -8.24 -14.82
C ASP A 66 9.32 -9.60 -14.13
N ALA A 67 8.58 -10.47 -14.81
CA ALA A 67 8.22 -11.79 -14.30
C ALA A 67 9.43 -12.72 -14.17
N GLU A 68 10.43 -12.55 -15.04
CA GLU A 68 11.65 -13.36 -15.00
C GLU A 68 12.45 -13.04 -13.75
N THR A 69 12.62 -11.75 -13.44
CA THR A 69 13.27 -11.24 -12.24
C THR A 69 12.54 -11.67 -10.97
N LEU A 70 11.20 -11.61 -10.94
CA LEU A 70 10.42 -12.15 -9.82
C LEU A 70 10.71 -13.64 -9.60
N VAL A 71 10.68 -14.44 -10.68
CA VAL A 71 10.84 -15.89 -10.62
C VAL A 71 12.25 -16.26 -10.17
N SER A 72 13.29 -15.69 -10.79
CA SER A 72 14.68 -15.94 -10.41
C SER A 72 14.98 -15.49 -8.97
N THR A 73 14.48 -14.32 -8.59
CA THR A 73 14.61 -13.81 -7.21
C THR A 73 13.96 -14.75 -6.21
N LEU A 74 12.77 -15.28 -6.52
CA LEU A 74 12.10 -16.24 -5.66
C LEU A 74 12.85 -17.58 -5.60
N GLN A 75 13.45 -18.03 -6.70
CA GLN A 75 14.30 -19.23 -6.70
C GLN A 75 15.46 -19.06 -5.72
N ASP A 76 16.23 -17.99 -5.88
CA ASP A 76 17.37 -17.71 -5.03
C ASP A 76 16.95 -17.53 -3.57
N ALA A 77 15.86 -16.79 -3.32
CA ALA A 77 15.36 -16.55 -1.98
C ALA A 77 15.00 -17.84 -1.24
N ILE A 78 14.28 -18.76 -1.90
CA ILE A 78 13.91 -20.04 -1.30
C ILE A 78 15.14 -20.94 -1.13
N TYR A 79 16.03 -20.99 -2.12
CA TYR A 79 17.26 -21.77 -2.05
C TYR A 79 18.13 -21.34 -0.87
N TYR A 80 18.46 -20.05 -0.76
CA TYR A 80 19.29 -19.52 0.34
C TYR A 80 18.60 -19.60 1.71
N LYS A 81 17.27 -19.67 1.75
CA LYS A 81 16.49 -19.85 2.99
C LYS A 81 16.02 -21.28 3.23
N ALA A 82 16.45 -22.26 2.44
CA ALA A 82 15.92 -23.63 2.50
C ALA A 82 16.06 -24.24 3.90
N LYS A 83 17.19 -24.01 4.58
CA LYS A 83 17.40 -24.43 5.98
C LYS A 83 16.41 -23.79 6.96
N GLU A 84 16.18 -22.48 6.83
CA GLU A 84 15.24 -21.75 7.70
C GLU A 84 13.81 -22.22 7.46
N ILE A 85 13.43 -22.41 6.20
CA ILE A 85 12.13 -22.94 5.78
C ILE A 85 11.93 -24.38 6.29
N SER A 86 12.95 -25.23 6.19
CA SER A 86 12.93 -26.61 6.67
C SER A 86 12.69 -26.68 8.18
N ASN A 87 13.42 -25.88 8.95
CA ASN A 87 13.20 -25.77 10.39
C ASN A 87 11.79 -25.28 10.69
N TRP A 88 11.33 -24.25 9.98
CA TRP A 88 10.00 -23.70 10.17
C TRP A 88 8.90 -24.71 9.87
N ILE A 89 8.95 -25.44 8.75
CA ILE A 89 7.87 -26.34 8.33
C ILE A 89 7.77 -27.61 9.20
N THR A 90 8.92 -28.08 9.70
CA THR A 90 9.00 -29.26 10.57
C THR A 90 8.68 -28.95 12.04
N SER A 91 8.71 -27.68 12.44
CA SER A 91 8.36 -27.24 13.80
C SER A 91 6.87 -27.44 14.14
N GLU A 92 6.57 -27.57 15.43
CA GLU A 92 5.23 -27.66 15.98
C GLU A 92 4.68 -26.29 16.39
N LYS A 93 3.36 -26.18 16.51
CA LYS A 93 2.70 -24.93 16.91
C LYS A 93 3.16 -24.42 18.28
N ILE A 94 3.52 -25.34 19.19
CA ILE A 94 3.98 -25.02 20.54
C ILE A 94 5.36 -24.34 20.57
N ASP A 95 6.15 -24.49 19.50
CA ASP A 95 7.51 -23.93 19.42
C ASP A 95 7.48 -22.41 19.17
N PHE A 96 6.32 -21.86 18.82
CA PHE A 96 6.15 -20.45 18.49
C PHE A 96 5.44 -19.70 19.62
N LYS A 97 6.09 -18.67 20.15
CA LYS A 97 5.48 -17.74 21.13
C LYS A 97 4.28 -17.02 20.55
N GLU A 98 4.36 -16.66 19.28
CA GLU A 98 3.30 -15.98 18.54
C GLU A 98 2.67 -16.94 17.54
N PRO A 99 1.35 -17.18 17.62
CA PRO A 99 0.67 -18.12 16.73
C PRO A 99 0.83 -17.79 15.24
N GLN A 100 1.00 -16.50 14.89
CA GLN A 100 1.17 -16.09 13.49
C GLN A 100 2.45 -16.64 12.86
N ASN A 101 3.53 -16.78 13.64
CA ASN A 101 4.82 -17.27 13.14
C ASN A 101 4.79 -18.77 12.84
N TYR A 102 3.82 -19.50 13.41
CA TYR A 102 3.52 -20.86 12.97
C TYR A 102 2.89 -20.87 11.58
N HIS A 103 2.01 -19.91 11.29
CA HIS A 103 1.26 -19.86 10.03
C HIS A 103 2.04 -19.24 8.87
N THR A 104 2.91 -18.28 9.15
CA THR A 104 3.67 -17.54 8.13
C THR A 104 5.12 -17.38 8.52
N LEU A 105 5.99 -17.47 7.52
CA LEU A 105 7.41 -17.12 7.63
C LEU A 105 7.68 -15.95 6.69
N ALA A 106 8.29 -14.88 7.20
CA ALA A 106 8.67 -13.72 6.40
C ALA A 106 10.17 -13.48 6.57
N PHE A 107 10.86 -13.25 5.47
CA PHE A 107 12.28 -12.94 5.47
C PHE A 107 12.62 -11.99 4.33
N THR A 108 13.71 -11.24 4.50
CA THR A 108 14.24 -10.32 3.52
C THR A 108 15.65 -10.78 3.14
N LEU A 109 15.97 -10.80 1.85
CA LEU A 109 17.32 -11.06 1.37
C LEU A 109 17.77 -9.97 0.40
N ASP A 110 19.08 -9.80 0.37
CA ASP A 110 19.81 -9.05 -0.63
C ASP A 110 20.09 -9.95 -1.82
N MET A 111 19.65 -9.53 -3.01
CA MET A 111 19.73 -10.32 -4.24
C MET A 111 21.00 -10.05 -5.06
N GLY A 112 21.94 -9.29 -4.52
CA GLY A 112 23.24 -9.04 -5.13
C GLY A 112 23.43 -7.57 -5.49
N ASP A 113 24.06 -7.32 -6.63
CA ASP A 113 24.57 -5.98 -6.96
C ASP A 113 23.57 -5.14 -7.77
N ASP A 114 22.80 -5.78 -8.66
CA ASP A 114 21.83 -5.07 -9.51
C ASP A 114 20.44 -5.05 -8.84
N PRO A 115 19.75 -3.89 -8.84
CA PRO A 115 18.39 -3.83 -8.35
C PRO A 115 17.47 -4.85 -9.05
N VAL A 116 16.64 -5.53 -8.27
CA VAL A 116 15.66 -6.50 -8.77
C VAL A 116 14.28 -5.89 -8.99
N GLY A 117 14.13 -4.63 -8.59
CA GLY A 117 12.97 -3.83 -8.90
C GLY A 117 13.02 -2.46 -8.25
N HIS A 118 11.86 -1.82 -8.25
CA HIS A 118 11.71 -0.43 -7.91
C HIS A 118 10.35 -0.16 -7.24
N GLY A 119 10.16 1.06 -6.76
CA GLY A 119 8.90 1.50 -6.21
C GLY A 119 8.82 3.00 -6.05
N ILE A 120 7.60 3.49 -5.89
CA ILE A 120 7.29 4.91 -5.69
C ILE A 120 6.78 5.12 -4.26
N THR A 121 7.30 6.15 -3.60
CA THR A 121 6.85 6.58 -2.28
C THR A 121 5.76 7.64 -2.36
N ILE A 122 5.04 7.87 -1.25
CA ILE A 122 3.96 8.85 -1.18
C ILE A 122 4.40 10.30 -1.41
N ASP A 123 5.68 10.61 -1.19
CA ASP A 123 6.30 11.90 -1.51
C ASP A 123 6.88 11.96 -2.95
N GLY A 124 6.60 10.92 -3.74
CA GLY A 124 6.84 10.86 -5.17
C GLY A 124 8.27 10.53 -5.58
N ARG A 125 9.08 9.96 -4.68
CA ARG A 125 10.44 9.52 -5.02
C ARG A 125 10.39 8.09 -5.54
N GLU A 126 11.11 7.83 -6.62
CA GLU A 126 11.34 6.48 -7.09
C GLU A 126 12.63 5.94 -6.47
N LEU A 127 12.52 4.73 -5.92
CA LEU A 127 13.61 4.01 -5.28
C LEU A 127 13.79 2.66 -5.98
N ALA A 128 15.02 2.25 -6.22
CA ALA A 128 15.39 0.92 -6.69
C ALA A 128 16.20 0.19 -5.61
N THR A 129 16.11 -1.14 -5.55
CA THR A 129 16.79 -1.91 -4.51
C THR A 129 17.00 -3.37 -4.93
N THR A 130 18.03 -3.97 -4.36
CA THR A 130 18.33 -5.42 -4.47
C THR A 130 17.55 -6.22 -3.43
N MET A 131 16.91 -5.54 -2.47
CA MET A 131 16.30 -6.17 -1.31
C MET A 131 14.89 -6.69 -1.63
N THR A 132 14.66 -7.96 -1.36
CA THR A 132 13.36 -8.60 -1.57
C THR A 132 12.86 -9.24 -0.29
N THR A 133 11.60 -8.96 0.04
CA THR A 133 10.88 -9.61 1.13
C THR A 133 9.95 -10.67 0.57
N VAL A 134 10.06 -11.89 1.09
CA VAL A 134 9.20 -13.03 0.76
C VAL A 134 8.40 -13.42 1.98
N VAL A 135 7.11 -13.65 1.80
CA VAL A 135 6.21 -14.16 2.83
C VAL A 135 5.65 -15.50 2.39
N LEU A 136 6.01 -16.55 3.12
CA LEU A 136 5.50 -17.90 2.97
C LEU A 136 4.33 -18.13 3.92
N GLN A 137 3.38 -18.97 3.49
CA GLN A 137 2.28 -19.42 4.32
C GLN A 137 2.19 -20.93 4.30
N ARG A 138 2.03 -21.55 5.48
CA ARG A 138 1.80 -23.00 5.57
C ARG A 138 0.52 -23.35 4.82
N ASP A 139 0.62 -24.43 4.07
CA ASP A 139 -0.51 -25.05 3.41
C ASP A 139 -1.16 -26.08 4.35
N PHE A 140 -2.48 -25.93 4.55
CA PHE A 140 -3.29 -26.87 5.33
C PHE A 140 -4.30 -27.62 4.46
N SER A 141 -4.37 -27.35 3.15
CA SER A 141 -5.21 -28.09 2.20
C SER A 141 -4.49 -29.26 1.53
N ASP A 142 -3.20 -29.48 1.84
CA ASP A 142 -2.35 -30.53 1.26
C ASP A 142 -2.21 -30.45 -0.27
N GLU A 143 -2.33 -29.25 -0.83
CA GLU A 143 -2.19 -29.01 -2.28
C GLU A 143 -0.73 -28.74 -2.67
N SER A 144 0.06 -28.15 -1.77
CA SER A 144 1.47 -27.87 -1.96
C SER A 144 2.32 -29.11 -1.73
N PRO A 145 3.23 -29.46 -2.66
CA PRO A 145 4.12 -30.59 -2.48
C PRO A 145 5.09 -30.43 -1.31
N PHE A 146 5.35 -29.18 -0.88
CA PHE A 146 6.26 -28.82 0.20
C PHE A 146 5.55 -28.32 1.47
N GLY A 147 4.21 -28.29 1.47
CA GLY A 147 3.42 -27.89 2.64
C GLY A 147 3.37 -26.39 2.89
N PHE A 148 3.77 -25.56 1.92
CA PHE A 148 3.64 -24.10 1.96
C PHE A 148 3.45 -23.52 0.55
N PHE A 149 3.04 -22.26 0.46
CA PHE A 149 3.02 -21.48 -0.78
C PHE A 149 3.54 -20.06 -0.54
N VAL A 150 3.93 -19.36 -1.60
CA VAL A 150 4.29 -17.94 -1.51
C VAL A 150 3.02 -17.11 -1.40
N LYS A 151 2.81 -16.50 -0.24
CA LYS A 151 1.65 -15.62 0.02
C LYS A 151 1.80 -14.29 -0.72
N THR A 152 2.97 -13.69 -0.61
CA THR A 152 3.35 -12.47 -1.32
C THR A 152 4.88 -12.37 -1.39
N ALA A 153 5.38 -11.66 -2.40
CA ALA A 153 6.75 -11.23 -2.47
C ALA A 153 6.77 -9.82 -3.06
N TYR A 154 7.66 -8.98 -2.54
CA TYR A 154 7.79 -7.59 -2.97
C TYR A 154 9.21 -7.08 -2.73
N VAL A 155 9.57 -6.09 -3.53
CA VAL A 155 10.83 -5.37 -3.43
C VAL A 155 10.76 -4.38 -2.27
N ASP A 156 11.72 -4.43 -1.34
CA ASP A 156 11.71 -3.63 -0.11
C ASP A 156 12.43 -2.29 -0.29
N ILE A 157 11.67 -1.31 -0.77
CA ILE A 157 12.16 0.04 -1.05
C ILE A 157 12.36 0.91 0.19
N PHE A 158 12.03 0.41 1.39
CA PHE A 158 12.33 1.10 2.65
C PHE A 158 13.60 0.59 3.32
N HIS A 159 14.23 -0.45 2.75
CA HIS A 159 15.51 -0.93 3.23
C HIS A 159 16.62 0.12 3.05
N GLU A 160 17.61 0.12 3.94
CA GLU A 160 18.74 1.08 3.91
C GLU A 160 19.60 1.03 2.64
N ARG A 161 19.43 -0.02 1.83
CA ARG A 161 20.13 -0.22 0.55
C ARG A 161 19.31 0.24 -0.65
N ALA A 162 18.10 0.75 -0.43
CA ALA A 162 17.31 1.33 -1.51
C ALA A 162 17.92 2.67 -1.92
N GLU A 163 18.10 2.87 -3.23
CA GLU A 163 18.72 4.04 -3.81
C GLU A 163 17.73 4.81 -4.68
N GLU A 164 17.81 6.15 -4.65
CA GLU A 164 17.00 7.00 -5.53
C GLU A 164 17.45 6.85 -6.98
N THR A 165 16.50 6.58 -7.88
CA THR A 165 16.77 6.49 -9.32
C THR A 165 16.99 7.85 -9.97
N GLY A 166 16.62 8.93 -9.25
CA GLY A 166 16.57 10.30 -9.74
C GLY A 166 15.22 10.71 -10.34
N LEU A 167 14.28 9.78 -10.53
CA LEU A 167 12.91 10.13 -10.91
C LEU A 167 12.14 10.65 -9.70
N ARG A 168 11.47 11.79 -9.90
CA ARG A 168 10.56 12.37 -8.90
C ARG A 168 9.26 12.81 -9.55
N VAL A 169 8.16 12.31 -9.01
CA VAL A 169 6.81 12.59 -9.49
C VAL A 169 6.12 13.58 -8.54
N ASN A 170 5.45 14.58 -9.11
CA ASN A 170 4.56 15.44 -8.35
C ASN A 170 3.21 14.71 -8.16
N ILE A 171 3.05 14.04 -7.01
CA ILE A 171 1.85 13.26 -6.69
C ILE A 171 0.56 14.12 -6.74
N PRO A 172 0.51 15.34 -6.17
CA PRO A 172 -0.64 16.23 -6.33
C PRO A 172 -1.03 16.49 -7.80
N ASP A 173 -0.05 16.80 -8.64
CA ASP A 173 -0.27 17.04 -10.08
C ASP A 173 -0.76 15.76 -10.79
N PHE A 174 -0.18 14.60 -10.43
CA PHE A 174 -0.60 13.31 -10.98
C PHE A 174 -2.06 13.00 -10.67
N ILE A 175 -2.48 13.13 -9.41
CA ILE A 175 -3.87 12.93 -8.98
C ILE A 175 -4.79 13.89 -9.74
N GLN A 176 -4.40 15.16 -9.86
CA GLN A 176 -5.25 16.17 -10.48
C GLN A 176 -5.42 15.98 -11.99
N ASN A 177 -4.35 15.60 -12.70
CA ASN A 177 -4.28 15.75 -14.15
C ASN A 177 -4.11 14.44 -14.95
N LYS A 178 -3.66 13.35 -14.31
CA LYS A 178 -3.35 12.08 -15.02
C LYS A 178 -4.20 10.91 -14.55
N MET A 179 -4.49 10.85 -13.26
CA MET A 179 -5.17 9.70 -12.66
C MET A 179 -6.65 9.61 -13.08
N PRO A 180 -7.13 8.45 -13.56
CA PRO A 180 -8.53 8.30 -13.95
C PRO A 180 -9.44 8.13 -12.73
N PHE A 181 -10.43 9.02 -12.61
CA PHE A 181 -11.49 8.98 -11.61
C PHE A 181 -12.87 8.88 -12.25
N THR A 182 -13.81 8.26 -11.54
CA THR A 182 -15.20 8.12 -11.99
C THR A 182 -16.02 9.40 -11.82
N SER A 183 -15.58 10.31 -10.96
CA SER A 183 -16.22 11.61 -10.71
C SER A 183 -15.23 12.66 -10.22
N ASN A 184 -15.59 13.95 -10.36
CA ASN A 184 -14.78 15.04 -9.80
C ASN A 184 -14.75 14.98 -8.27
N ILE A 185 -15.84 14.54 -7.63
CA ILE A 185 -15.85 14.34 -6.17
C ILE A 185 -14.86 13.25 -5.72
N GLU A 186 -14.74 12.14 -6.45
CA GLU A 186 -13.73 11.12 -6.15
C GLU A 186 -12.31 11.68 -6.31
N LYS A 187 -12.03 12.43 -7.38
CA LYS A 187 -10.75 13.14 -7.56
C LYS A 187 -10.47 14.10 -6.40
N THR A 188 -11.44 14.93 -6.04
CA THR A 188 -11.34 15.90 -4.95
C THR A 188 -11.07 15.21 -3.61
N TYR A 189 -11.69 14.05 -3.36
CA TYR A 189 -11.42 13.24 -2.18
C TYR A 189 -9.94 12.86 -2.09
N HIS A 190 -9.37 12.29 -3.15
CA HIS A 190 -7.97 11.86 -3.14
C HIS A 190 -7.00 13.04 -3.04
N CYS A 191 -7.27 14.15 -3.72
CA CYS A 191 -6.47 15.38 -3.56
C CYS A 191 -6.50 15.90 -2.12
N LEU A 192 -7.67 15.90 -1.47
CA LEU A 192 -7.82 16.32 -0.07
C LEU A 192 -7.09 15.37 0.89
N LYS A 193 -7.25 14.06 0.69
CA LYS A 193 -6.65 13.05 1.57
C LYS A 193 -5.13 13.07 1.48
N HIS A 194 -4.58 13.37 0.31
CA HIS A 194 -3.14 13.56 0.12
C HIS A 194 -2.61 14.83 0.81
N GLU A 195 -3.30 15.97 0.66
CA GLU A 195 -2.90 17.25 1.28
C GLU A 195 -3.10 17.26 2.81
N TYR A 196 -4.10 16.52 3.30
CA TYR A 196 -4.51 16.48 4.70
C TYR A 196 -4.59 15.02 5.23
N PRO A 197 -3.46 14.29 5.30
CA PRO A 197 -3.45 12.85 5.58
C PRO A 197 -4.01 12.50 6.96
N ASP A 198 -3.71 13.33 7.97
CA ASP A 198 -4.12 13.13 9.37
C ASP A 198 -5.57 13.54 9.64
N LYS A 199 -6.27 14.07 8.63
CA LYS A 199 -7.63 14.58 8.80
C LYS A 199 -8.68 13.51 8.55
N LYS A 200 -9.79 13.69 9.26
CA LYS A 200 -10.99 12.85 9.24
C LYS A 200 -11.81 13.17 7.99
N ILE A 201 -11.36 12.62 6.85
CA ILE A 201 -11.95 12.79 5.53
C ILE A 201 -12.40 11.42 5.02
N TRP A 202 -13.62 11.33 4.52
CA TRP A 202 -14.19 10.08 3.98
C TRP A 202 -14.94 10.32 2.68
N LEU A 203 -14.81 9.39 1.75
CA LEU A 203 -15.70 9.28 0.60
C LEU A 203 -16.90 8.40 0.97
N GLN A 204 -18.11 8.90 0.76
CA GLN A 204 -19.36 8.20 1.07
C GLN A 204 -20.24 8.13 -0.18
N ASN A 205 -21.03 7.05 -0.29
CA ASN A 205 -22.09 6.97 -1.28
C ASN A 205 -23.43 7.21 -0.60
N ASN A 206 -24.11 8.28 -0.99
CA ASN A 206 -25.42 8.65 -0.49
C ASN A 206 -26.46 8.52 -1.62
N LYS A 207 -27.20 7.41 -1.62
CA LYS A 207 -28.26 7.13 -2.61
C LYS A 207 -27.80 7.22 -4.07
N GLY A 208 -26.60 6.75 -4.36
CA GLY A 208 -26.01 6.77 -5.70
C GLY A 208 -25.16 8.00 -6.01
N ASN A 209 -25.10 8.99 -5.10
CA ASN A 209 -24.24 10.16 -5.25
C ASN A 209 -23.02 10.07 -4.33
N SER A 210 -21.82 10.22 -4.91
CA SER A 210 -20.59 10.35 -4.15
C SER A 210 -20.57 11.69 -3.41
N GLU A 211 -20.19 11.65 -2.13
CA GLU A 211 -20.11 12.80 -1.24
C GLU A 211 -18.87 12.68 -0.35
N ILE A 212 -18.08 13.74 -0.23
CA ILE A 212 -16.97 13.82 0.73
C ILE A 212 -17.52 14.31 2.05
N LYS A 213 -17.20 13.59 3.13
CA LYS A 213 -17.45 14.02 4.49
C LYS A 213 -16.14 14.43 5.15
N ILE A 214 -16.07 15.64 5.67
CA ILE A 214 -14.94 16.13 6.46
C ILE A 214 -15.42 16.42 7.88
N SER A 215 -14.68 15.99 8.88
CA SER A 215 -14.98 16.25 10.28
C SER A 215 -13.81 16.94 10.96
N GLU A 216 -14.07 18.10 11.57
CA GLU A 216 -13.09 18.83 12.37
C GLU A 216 -13.65 19.16 13.74
N ASP A 217 -12.84 18.90 14.75
CA ASP A 217 -13.15 19.20 16.14
C ASP A 217 -12.61 20.60 16.45
N ASN A 218 -13.39 21.44 17.13
CA ASN A 218 -13.05 22.83 17.45
C ASN A 218 -13.45 23.15 18.91
N GLY A 219 -12.63 22.70 19.85
CA GLY A 219 -12.96 22.77 21.28
C GLY A 219 -14.18 21.91 21.60
N ASP A 220 -15.21 22.54 22.19
CA ASP A 220 -16.45 21.87 22.58
C ASP A 220 -17.40 21.59 21.40
N ASN A 221 -17.10 22.16 20.22
CA ASN A 221 -17.92 22.03 19.03
C ASN A 221 -17.27 21.10 18.01
N LYS A 222 -18.09 20.46 17.19
CA LYS A 222 -17.63 19.66 16.05
C LYS A 222 -18.30 20.11 14.77
N TYR A 223 -17.49 20.44 13.78
CA TYR A 223 -17.97 20.79 12.44
C TYR A 223 -17.87 19.59 11.50
N ILE A 224 -18.92 19.35 10.74
CA ILE A 224 -18.99 18.30 9.74
C ILE A 224 -19.44 18.91 8.43
N ALA A 225 -18.56 18.88 7.43
CA ALA A 225 -18.90 19.28 6.07
C ALA A 225 -19.19 18.08 5.19
N TYR A 226 -20.11 18.29 4.26
CA TYR A 226 -20.52 17.35 3.22
C TYR A 226 -20.37 18.05 1.88
N ILE A 227 -19.54 17.53 0.99
CA ILE A 227 -19.22 18.12 -0.32
C ILE A 227 -19.69 17.15 -1.40
N SER A 228 -20.57 17.61 -2.27
CA SER A 228 -21.10 16.83 -3.39
C SER A 228 -21.12 17.69 -4.66
N GLU A 229 -21.42 17.09 -5.80
CA GLU A 229 -21.64 17.82 -7.06
C GLU A 229 -22.77 18.86 -6.96
N LEU A 230 -23.70 18.71 -6.00
CA LEU A 230 -24.80 19.64 -5.76
C LEU A 230 -24.41 20.83 -4.87
N GLY A 231 -23.21 20.81 -4.29
CA GLY A 231 -22.69 21.84 -3.40
C GLY A 231 -22.26 21.32 -2.04
N THR A 232 -21.92 22.27 -1.16
CA THR A 232 -21.39 22.00 0.18
C THR A 232 -22.42 22.31 1.25
N LYS A 233 -22.58 21.38 2.21
CA LYS A 233 -23.40 21.56 3.41
C LYS A 233 -22.53 21.42 4.66
N ILE A 234 -22.61 22.39 5.56
CA ILE A 234 -21.86 22.39 6.82
C ILE A 234 -22.83 22.21 7.98
N LYS A 235 -22.52 21.29 8.88
CA LYS A 235 -23.23 21.09 10.14
C LYS A 235 -22.30 21.38 11.30
N LYS A 236 -22.86 21.96 12.36
CA LYS A 236 -22.22 22.12 13.66
C LYS A 236 -22.96 21.23 14.65
N ALA A 237 -22.23 20.31 15.25
CA ALA A 237 -22.67 19.52 16.39
C ALA A 237 -22.23 20.26 17.65
N GLU A 238 -23.22 20.72 18.39
CA GLU A 238 -23.09 21.32 19.72
C GLU A 238 -23.52 20.26 20.75
N ILE A 239 -23.32 20.53 22.04
CA ILE A 239 -23.52 19.55 23.13
C ILE A 239 -24.89 18.86 23.06
N ASP A 240 -25.95 19.62 22.76
CA ASP A 240 -27.33 19.13 22.84
C ASP A 240 -28.03 18.95 21.49
N HIS A 241 -27.46 19.47 20.39
CA HIS A 241 -28.12 19.41 19.08
C HIS A 241 -27.15 19.58 17.90
N ILE A 242 -27.63 19.22 16.70
CA ILE A 242 -26.92 19.43 15.43
C ILE A 242 -27.72 20.39 14.56
N ARG A 243 -27.09 21.46 14.10
CA ARG A 243 -27.69 22.44 13.18
C ARG A 243 -26.84 22.68 11.95
N THR A 244 -27.43 23.25 10.90
CA THR A 244 -26.68 23.74 9.74
C THR A 244 -25.91 25.01 10.14
N ALA A 245 -24.64 25.08 9.78
CA ALA A 245 -23.80 26.26 9.95
C ALA A 245 -23.59 26.97 8.61
N SER A 246 -23.44 28.29 8.64
CA SER A 246 -23.09 29.05 7.43
C SER A 246 -21.59 28.94 7.12
N SER A 247 -21.20 29.20 5.87
CA SER A 247 -19.78 29.24 5.49
C SER A 247 -19.01 30.33 6.25
N LEU A 248 -19.64 31.47 6.54
CA LEU A 248 -19.04 32.55 7.32
C LEU A 248 -18.80 32.14 8.78
N GLU A 249 -19.77 31.46 9.39
CA GLU A 249 -19.62 30.91 10.75
C GLU A 249 -18.46 29.89 10.80
N CYS A 250 -18.41 28.99 9.83
CA CYS A 250 -17.32 28.02 9.69
C CYS A 250 -15.95 28.71 9.54
N TYR A 251 -15.86 29.77 8.72
CA TYR A 251 -14.63 30.54 8.52
C TYR A 251 -14.11 31.19 9.81
N LEU A 252 -15.01 31.73 10.63
CA LEU A 252 -14.64 32.41 11.87
C LEU A 252 -14.28 31.42 12.98
N GLU A 253 -15.04 30.34 13.11
CA GLU A 253 -14.90 29.43 14.24
C GLU A 253 -13.98 28.25 13.94
N CYS A 254 -13.97 27.70 12.72
CA CYS A 254 -13.18 26.53 12.34
C CYS A 254 -12.35 26.79 11.05
N PRO A 255 -11.32 27.67 11.11
CA PRO A 255 -10.53 28.05 9.93
C PRO A 255 -9.94 26.87 9.17
N LYS A 256 -9.53 25.80 9.89
CA LYS A 256 -8.96 24.60 9.26
C LYS A 256 -9.96 23.87 8.37
N LEU A 257 -11.22 23.78 8.78
CA LEU A 257 -12.26 23.22 7.92
C LEU A 257 -12.45 24.10 6.69
N THR A 258 -12.46 25.42 6.86
CA THR A 258 -12.58 26.34 5.72
C THR A 258 -11.43 26.22 4.72
N GLU A 259 -10.18 26.08 5.18
CA GLU A 259 -9.04 25.81 4.29
C GLU A 259 -9.27 24.56 3.42
N MET A 260 -9.73 23.46 4.03
CA MET A 260 -10.04 22.23 3.30
C MET A 260 -11.21 22.43 2.33
N LEU A 261 -12.25 23.17 2.72
CA LEU A 261 -13.38 23.47 1.83
C LEU A 261 -12.96 24.32 0.63
N THR A 262 -12.11 25.32 0.83
CA THR A 262 -11.56 26.15 -0.27
C THR A 262 -10.69 25.31 -1.20
N TYR A 263 -9.83 24.45 -0.65
CA TYR A 263 -9.04 23.53 -1.45
C TYR A 263 -9.94 22.59 -2.28
N ALA A 264 -10.95 22.00 -1.65
CA ALA A 264 -11.91 21.12 -2.32
C ALA A 264 -12.66 21.82 -3.46
N ASP A 265 -13.09 23.07 -3.26
CA ASP A 265 -13.76 23.87 -4.29
C ASP A 265 -12.84 24.10 -5.50
N ASN A 266 -11.56 24.40 -5.25
CA ASN A 266 -10.58 24.60 -6.32
C ASN A 266 -10.33 23.33 -7.13
N VAL A 267 -10.17 22.18 -6.47
CA VAL A 267 -9.97 20.89 -7.16
C VAL A 267 -11.21 20.50 -7.98
N THR A 268 -12.40 20.61 -7.37
CA THR A 268 -13.67 20.20 -8.00
C THR A 268 -13.94 21.01 -9.28
N HIS A 269 -13.62 22.30 -9.26
CA HIS A 269 -13.84 23.21 -10.39
C HIS A 269 -12.60 23.42 -11.28
N ASN A 270 -11.54 22.62 -11.11
CA ASN A 270 -10.25 22.75 -11.82
C ASN A 270 -9.69 24.18 -11.84
N ARG A 271 -9.92 24.96 -10.77
CA ARG A 271 -9.29 26.27 -10.64
C ARG A 271 -7.84 26.02 -10.27
N ASN A 272 -6.90 26.42 -11.14
CA ASN A 272 -5.47 26.25 -10.93
C ASN A 272 -5.10 26.58 -9.49
N ILE A 273 -4.66 25.56 -8.74
CA ILE A 273 -4.10 25.71 -7.39
C ILE A 273 -2.69 26.24 -7.57
N THR A 274 -2.60 27.47 -8.08
CA THR A 274 -1.34 28.21 -8.08
C THR A 274 -1.20 28.68 -6.65
N GLN A 275 -0.41 27.95 -5.86
CA GLN A 275 -0.06 28.32 -4.50
C GLN A 275 0.28 29.82 -4.46
N SER A 276 -0.52 30.59 -3.72
CA SER A 276 -0.05 31.84 -3.16
C SER A 276 1.04 31.50 -2.14
N LYS A 277 2.26 31.23 -2.63
CA LYS A 277 3.45 31.40 -1.79
C LYS A 277 3.39 32.85 -1.35
N LYS A 278 3.12 33.08 -0.06
CA LYS A 278 3.45 34.34 0.60
C LYS A 278 4.87 34.67 0.17
N GLN A 279 5.02 35.70 -0.66
CA GLN A 279 6.27 36.40 -0.77
C GLN A 279 6.52 36.95 0.62
N ASP A 280 7.43 36.34 1.36
CA ASP A 280 8.11 37.01 2.46
C ASP A 280 8.85 38.19 1.83
N ILE A 281 8.17 39.33 1.80
CA ILE A 281 8.82 40.63 1.61
C ILE A 281 9.57 40.87 2.92
N THR A 282 10.83 40.49 2.93
CA THR A 282 11.79 41.00 3.91
C THR A 282 12.26 42.37 3.43
N HIS A 283 11.99 43.36 4.27
CA HIS A 283 12.53 44.72 4.20
C HIS A 283 14.03 44.73 4.53
#